data_AF-A0A4S2A9S7-F1
#
_entry.id   AF-A0A4S2A9S7-F1
#
_cell.length_a   1.000
_cell.length_b   1.000
_cell.length_c   1.000
_cell.angle_alpha   90.00
_cell.angle_beta   90.00
_cell.angle_gamma   90.00
#
_symmetry.space_group_name_H-M   'P 1'
#
loop_
_entity.id
_entity.type
_entity.pdbx_description
1 polymer ?
#
loop_
_entity_poly.entity_id
_entity_poly.type
_entity_poly.pdbx_seq_one_letter_code
_entity_poly.pdbx_strand_id
1 'polypeptide(L)'
;MGVCYEGGLDEYGRPADARTPFQRHSLRVLVLLLLKDYPSARLCGHRDLSPDLNHNGEIEPEEWVKQCPCFDATIILTEPAPPNPAYL
;
A
#
# COMPACT_ATOMS: atom_id res chain seq x y z
N MET A 1 -9.38 -8.61 -3.02
CA MET A 1 -8.18 -9.45 -2.79
C MET A 1 -7.28 -8.74 -1.80
N GLY A 2 -6.62 -9.48 -0.90
CA GLY A 2 -5.62 -8.94 0.01
C GLY A 2 -4.22 -9.23 -0.50
N VAL A 3 -3.34 -8.23 -0.50
CA VAL A 3 -1.92 -8.37 -0.83
C VAL A 3 -1.12 -7.87 0.36
N CYS A 4 -0.19 -8.69 0.85
CA CYS A 4 0.71 -8.33 1.94
C CYS A 4 2.14 -8.24 1.39
N TYR A 5 2.90 -7.27 1.89
CA TYR A 5 4.36 -7.27 1.77
C TYR A 5 4.95 -7.59 3.13
N GLU A 6 6.12 -8.22 3.13
CA GLU A 6 6.85 -8.51 4.37
C GLU A 6 7.53 -7.25 4.90
N GLY A 7 7.28 -6.90 6.16
CA GLY A 7 7.79 -5.71 6.83
C GLY A 7 6.69 -4.88 7.49
N GLY A 8 6.89 -3.56 7.52
CA GLY A 8 5.90 -2.60 8.04
C GLY A 8 6.22 -2.03 9.42
N LEU A 9 7.32 -2.46 10.04
CA LEU A 9 7.80 -1.95 11.32
C LEU A 9 9.29 -1.55 11.23
N ASP A 10 9.69 -0.52 11.96
CA ASP A 10 11.09 -0.15 12.17
C ASP A 10 11.75 -0.98 13.29
N GLU A 11 13.03 -0.70 13.59
CA GLU A 11 13.81 -1.40 14.62
C GLU A 11 13.24 -1.27 16.05
N TYR A 12 12.36 -0.28 16.29
CA TYR A 12 11.68 -0.04 17.56
C TYR A 12 10.25 -0.60 17.57
N GLY A 13 9.83 -1.33 16.52
CA GLY A 13 8.49 -1.87 16.39
C GLY A 13 7.44 -0.81 16.04
N ARG A 14 7.82 0.36 15.53
CA ARG A 14 6.90 1.41 15.11
C ARG A 14 6.53 1.25 13.64
N PRO A 15 5.28 1.57 13.23
CA PRO A 15 4.87 1.50 11.83
C PRO A 15 5.78 2.32 10.90
N ALA A 16 6.29 1.70 9.83
CA ALA A 16 7.14 2.34 8.84
C ALA A 16 7.00 1.69 7.46
N ASP A 17 7.11 2.47 6.38
CA ASP A 17 7.26 1.92 5.01
C ASP A 17 8.65 1.28 4.88
N ALA A 18 8.73 -0.01 5.23
CA ALA A 18 9.95 -0.80 5.17
C ALA A 18 10.11 -1.56 3.85
N ARG A 19 9.34 -1.20 2.81
CA ARG A 19 9.39 -1.90 1.52
C ARG A 19 10.78 -1.76 0.89
N THR A 20 11.35 -2.88 0.48
CA THR A 20 12.58 -2.87 -0.32
C THR A 20 12.29 -2.35 -1.74
N PRO A 21 13.31 -1.88 -2.48
CA PRO A 21 13.14 -1.50 -3.89
C PRO A 21 12.51 -2.62 -4.74
N PHE A 22 12.87 -3.88 -4.48
CA PHE A 22 12.29 -5.04 -5.16
C PHE A 22 10.83 -5.27 -4.80
N GLN A 23 10.46 -5.11 -3.52
CA GLN A 23 9.05 -5.21 -3.12
C GLN A 23 8.22 -4.09 -3.75
N ARG A 24 8.72 -2.85 -3.79
CA ARG A 24 8.08 -1.74 -4.50
C ARG A 24 7.84 -2.08 -5.97
N HIS A 25 8.86 -2.61 -6.65
CA HIS A 25 8.74 -3.08 -8.03
C HIS A 25 7.66 -4.15 -8.21
N SER A 26 7.75 -5.24 -7.45
CA SER A 26 6.85 -6.38 -7.57
C SER A 26 5.41 -6.02 -7.22
N LEU A 27 5.19 -5.19 -6.19
CA LEU A 27 3.87 -4.68 -5.83
C LEU A 27 3.28 -3.83 -6.95
N ARG A 28 4.07 -2.93 -7.55
CA ARG A 28 3.60 -2.12 -8.68
C ARG A 28 3.17 -2.98 -9.85
N VAL A 29 4.00 -3.94 -10.26
CA VAL A 29 3.66 -4.85 -11.38
C VAL A 29 2.40 -5.66 -11.05
N LEU A 30 2.32 -6.25 -9.86
CA LEU A 30 1.16 -7.02 -9.43
C LEU A 30 -0.10 -6.17 -9.44
N VAL A 31 -0.09 -4.99 -8.82
CA VAL A 31 -1.25 -4.09 -8.78
C VAL A 31 -1.70 -3.70 -10.18
N LEU A 32 -0.77 -3.38 -11.09
CA LEU A 32 -1.12 -3.07 -12.48
C LEU A 32 -1.79 -4.25 -13.21
N LEU A 33 -1.28 -5.47 -13.00
CA LEU A 33 -1.90 -6.68 -13.56
C LEU A 33 -3.31 -6.91 -12.98
N LEU A 34 -3.46 -6.76 -11.68
CA LEU A 34 -4.76 -6.92 -11.02
C LEU A 34 -5.78 -5.88 -11.46
N LEU A 35 -5.39 -4.61 -11.60
CA LEU A 35 -6.29 -3.57 -12.11
C LEU A 35 -6.65 -3.78 -13.58
N LYS A 36 -5.76 -4.39 -14.38
CA LYS A 36 -6.07 -4.79 -15.75
C LYS A 36 -7.11 -5.91 -15.79
N ASP A 37 -6.95 -6.93 -14.95
CA ASP A 37 -7.85 -8.09 -14.90
C ASP A 37 -9.19 -7.75 -14.21
N TYR A 38 -9.18 -6.77 -13.30
CA TYR A 38 -10.34 -6.31 -12.52
C TYR A 38 -10.49 -4.78 -12.63
N PRO A 39 -10.96 -4.23 -13.76
CA PRO A 39 -10.96 -2.80 -14.03
C PRO A 39 -11.84 -1.96 -13.11
N SER A 40 -12.84 -2.57 -12.46
CA SER A 40 -13.69 -1.90 -11.46
C SER A 40 -13.14 -1.96 -10.03
N ALA A 41 -12.00 -2.62 -9.81
CA ALA A 41 -11.41 -2.74 -8.49
C ALA A 41 -10.80 -1.40 -8.02
N ARG A 42 -10.95 -1.12 -6.73
CA ARG A 42 -10.33 0.03 -6.06
C ARG A 42 -9.03 -0.41 -5.37
N LEU A 43 -7.94 0.31 -5.63
CA LEU A 43 -6.71 0.20 -4.84
C LEU A 43 -6.85 1.01 -3.55
N CYS A 44 -6.57 0.38 -2.41
CA CYS A 44 -6.59 1.03 -1.10
C CYS A 44 -5.68 0.30 -0.11
N GLY A 45 -5.28 1.01 0.94
CA GLY A 45 -4.62 0.45 2.11
C GLY A 45 -5.62 -0.22 3.05
N HIS A 46 -5.13 -1.10 3.92
CA HIS A 46 -5.98 -1.75 4.92
C HIS A 46 -6.57 -0.74 5.91
N ARG A 47 -5.81 0.30 6.31
CA ARG A 47 -6.28 1.38 7.18
C ARG A 47 -7.47 2.14 6.60
N ASP A 48 -7.54 2.27 5.27
CA ASP A 48 -8.62 2.96 4.55
C ASP A 48 -9.93 2.13 4.53
N LEU A 49 -9.92 0.95 5.16
CA LEU A 49 -11.09 0.10 5.39
C LEU A 49 -11.51 0.10 6.87
N SER A 50 -10.97 1.01 7.68
CA SER A 50 -11.43 1.22 9.05
C SER A 50 -12.89 1.70 9.06
N PRO A 51 -13.63 1.51 10.17
CA PRO A 51 -14.97 2.07 10.30
C PRO A 51 -14.94 3.60 10.24
N ASP A 52 -15.88 4.18 9.49
CA ASP A 52 -16.20 5.61 9.52
C ASP A 52 -17.01 5.91 10.78
N LEU A 53 -16.36 6.48 11.80
CA LEU A 53 -16.90 6.73 13.13
C LEU A 53 -17.71 8.03 13.19
N ASN A 54 -17.37 9.01 12.34
CA ASN A 54 -18.05 10.30 12.31
C ASN A 54 -19.11 10.41 11.19
N HIS A 55 -19.21 9.40 10.33
CA HIS A 55 -20.16 9.24 9.23
C HIS A 55 -20.04 10.30 8.12
N ASN A 56 -18.82 10.81 7.88
CA ASN A 56 -18.56 11.81 6.84
C ASN A 56 -18.18 11.21 5.47
N GLY A 57 -17.98 9.90 5.38
CA GLY A 57 -17.63 9.18 4.15
C GLY A 57 -16.12 9.15 3.83
N GLU A 58 -15.28 9.71 4.69
CA GLU A 58 -13.82 9.65 4.63
C GLU A 58 -13.27 8.90 5.84
N ILE A 59 -12.16 8.18 5.66
CA ILE A 59 -11.51 7.45 6.77
C ILE A 59 -10.26 8.22 7.17
N GLU A 60 -10.35 8.95 8.28
CA GLU A 60 -9.32 9.86 8.76
C GLU A 60 -8.33 9.15 9.70
N PRO A 61 -7.10 9.69 9.89
CA PRO A 61 -6.07 9.08 10.74
C PRO A 61 -6.51 8.72 12.15
N GLU A 62 -7.40 9.52 12.73
CA GLU A 62 -7.98 9.34 14.06
C GLU A 62 -8.92 8.13 14.14
N GLU A 63 -9.43 7.66 13.01
CA GLU A 63 -10.35 6.52 12.87
C GLU A 63 -9.62 5.22 12.51
N TRP A 64 -8.32 5.29 12.20
CA TRP A 64 -7.55 4.13 11.78
C TRP A 64 -7.42 3.09 12.89
N VAL A 65 -8.00 1.91 12.68
CA VAL A 65 -7.85 0.75 13.58
C VAL A 65 -6.42 0.19 13.51
N LYS A 66 -5.76 0.36 12.36
CA LYS A 66 -4.40 -0.14 12.08
C LYS A 66 -3.67 0.85 11.18
N GLN A 67 -2.35 0.90 11.27
CA GLN A 67 -1.51 1.69 10.38
C GLN A 67 -1.19 0.99 9.04
N CYS A 68 -1.45 -0.31 8.94
CA CYS A 68 -1.21 -1.12 7.73
C CYS A 68 -1.85 -0.46 6.49
N PRO A 69 -1.12 -0.27 5.37
CA PRO A 69 0.16 -0.89 5.02
C PRO A 69 1.40 -0.07 5.43
N CYS A 70 1.25 0.90 6.33
CA CYS A 70 2.27 1.82 6.83
C CYS A 70 2.73 2.87 5.80
N PHE A 71 1.97 3.02 4.71
CA PHE A 71 2.09 4.05 3.68
C PHE A 71 0.73 4.24 2.98
N ASP A 72 0.62 5.27 2.15
CA ASP A 72 -0.57 5.46 1.29
C ASP A 72 -0.52 4.54 0.07
N ALA A 73 -1.45 3.59 -0.04
CA ALA A 73 -1.44 2.59 -1.12
C ALA A 73 -1.52 3.20 -2.52
N THR A 74 -2.09 4.40 -2.68
CA THR A 74 -2.19 5.07 -3.98
C THR A 74 -0.82 5.40 -4.58
N ILE A 75 0.22 5.55 -3.72
CA ILE A 75 1.57 5.85 -4.19
C ILE A 75 2.16 4.73 -5.05
N ILE A 76 1.66 3.49 -4.96
CA ILE A 76 2.10 2.36 -5.80
C ILE A 76 1.97 2.71 -7.30
N LEU A 77 0.95 3.49 -7.66
CA LEU A 77 0.69 3.88 -9.05
C LEU A 77 1.48 5.11 -9.49
N THR A 78 1.88 5.98 -8.55
CA THR A 78 2.55 7.25 -8.85
C THR A 78 4.07 7.21 -8.62
N GLU A 79 4.56 6.29 -7.80
CA GLU A 79 6.00 6.15 -7.54
C GLU A 79 6.77 5.72 -8.80
N PRO A 80 7.96 6.30 -9.06
CA PRO A 80 8.75 5.93 -10.21
C PRO A 80 9.13 4.45 -10.11
N ALA A 81 9.17 3.77 -11.26
CA ALA A 81 9.66 2.39 -11.29
C ALA A 81 11.10 2.38 -10.73
N PRO A 82 11.40 1.51 -9.75
CA PRO A 82 12.76 1.42 -9.24
C PRO A 82 13.70 1.00 -10.38
N PRO A 83 14.96 1.48 -10.36
CA PRO A 83 15.94 1.13 -11.38
C PRO A 83 16.09 -0.39 -11.45
N ASN A 84 16.02 -0.95 -12.65
CA ASN A 84 16.20 -2.37 -12.84
C ASN A 84 17.69 -2.69 -12.70
N PRO A 85 18.11 -3.47 -11.69
CA PRO A 85 19.53 -3.77 -11.48
C PRO A 85 20.14 -4.65 -12.57
N ALA A 86 19.34 -5.28 -13.43
CA ALA A 86 19.82 -6.00 -14.62
C ALA A 86 20.24 -5.07 -15.78
N TYR A 87 20.03 -3.75 -15.66
CA TYR A 87 20.49 -2.74 -16.62
C TYR A 87 21.70 -1.92 -16.11
N LEU A 88 22.38 -2.39 -15.05
CA LEU A 88 23.65 -1.84 -14.56
C LEU A 88 24.85 -2.70 -14.99
#